data_AF-A0A380P7I3-F1
#
_entry.id   AF-A0A380P7I3-F1
#
_cell.length_a   1.000
_cell.length_b   1.000
_cell.length_c   1.000
_cell.angle_alpha   90.00
_cell.angle_beta   90.00
_cell.angle_gamma   90.00
#
_symmetry.space_group_name_H-M   'P 1'
#
loop_
_entity.id
_entity.type
_entity.pdbx_description
1 polymer ?
#
loop_
_entity_poly.entity_id
_entity_poly.type
_entity_poly.pdbx_seq_one_letter_code
_entity_poly.pdbx_strand_id
1 'polypeptide(L)'
;MFDKYVLPLLQSVYSPEQVMSSLVLRYYGIGESRLETELRPLIDTQTNPTIATYAKKHEVTVRLTAQAATKQDADALNEALAEQVNAIVGDYLYGYGDANSLAAMTNHALTEHNLTVSVADAYTNGAIADQLDPAQLRQDLDLAATIMGEQVPNAEAAADLAETLQVAAGGDIVLTVLPSINNPEVSMTDTNFTNELVHIGLKYKDNDAQSFTRTLGRAHRENIDTISFVGLDTIRRTALNLPLLNRK
;
A
#
# COMPACT_ATOMS: atom_id res chain seq x y z
N MET A 1 -32.18 -14.25 -2.35
CA MET A 1 -32.89 -15.50 -2.70
C MET A 1 -32.06 -16.72 -2.29
N PHE A 2 -30.76 -16.75 -2.61
CA PHE A 2 -29.84 -17.82 -2.19
C PHE A 2 -29.68 -17.94 -0.66
N ASP A 3 -29.22 -16.89 0.04
CA ASP A 3 -28.93 -16.95 1.49
C ASP A 3 -30.15 -17.26 2.35
N LYS A 4 -31.34 -16.82 1.90
CA LYS A 4 -32.59 -16.89 2.67
C LYS A 4 -33.33 -18.22 2.51
N TYR A 5 -33.13 -18.93 1.41
CA TYR A 5 -33.93 -20.12 1.06
C TYR A 5 -33.08 -21.32 0.65
N VAL A 6 -32.04 -21.11 -0.17
CA VAL A 6 -31.22 -22.20 -0.70
C VAL A 6 -30.18 -22.65 0.32
N LEU A 7 -29.51 -21.70 0.97
CA LEU A 7 -28.47 -22.00 1.96
C LEU A 7 -29.01 -22.78 3.19
N PRO A 8 -30.15 -22.41 3.81
CA PRO A 8 -30.71 -23.17 4.93
C PRO A 8 -31.18 -24.58 4.52
N LEU A 9 -31.74 -24.71 3.31
CA LEU A 9 -32.17 -26.01 2.77
C LEU A 9 -30.97 -26.94 2.58
N LEU A 10 -29.87 -26.44 1.99
CA LEU A 10 -28.65 -27.21 1.82
C LEU A 10 -28.01 -27.59 3.16
N GLN A 11 -27.97 -26.69 4.15
CA GLN A 11 -27.48 -27.00 5.49
C GLN A 11 -28.32 -28.05 6.22
N SER A 12 -29.62 -28.10 5.94
CA SER A 12 -30.53 -29.11 6.52
C SER A 12 -30.38 -30.50 5.91
N VAL A 13 -29.91 -30.58 4.66
CA VAL A 13 -29.72 -31.84 3.91
C VAL A 13 -28.27 -32.33 4.01
N TYR A 14 -27.33 -31.38 4.03
CA TYR A 14 -25.91 -31.56 4.24
C TYR A 14 -25.52 -30.77 5.49
N SER A 15 -25.39 -31.44 6.63
CA SER A 15 -24.61 -30.88 7.73
C SER A 15 -23.14 -31.09 7.39
N PRO A 16 -22.37 -30.06 7.00
CA PRO A 16 -20.94 -30.26 6.91
C PRO A 16 -20.46 -30.58 8.34
N GLU A 17 -19.76 -31.70 8.51
CA GLU A 17 -19.14 -32.05 9.80
C GLU A 17 -18.13 -30.97 10.25
N GLN A 18 -17.74 -30.08 9.34
CA GLN A 18 -16.77 -29.03 9.56
C GLN A 18 -17.13 -27.74 8.81
N VAL A 19 -17.03 -26.61 9.50
CA VAL A 19 -17.14 -25.24 8.98
C VAL A 19 -15.83 -24.82 8.32
N MET A 20 -15.91 -24.07 7.22
CA MET A 20 -14.75 -23.42 6.61
C MET A 20 -14.72 -21.93 6.97
N SER A 21 -13.53 -21.41 7.26
CA SER A 21 -13.30 -19.98 7.44
C SER A 21 -12.04 -19.55 6.68
N SER A 22 -12.08 -18.35 6.11
CA SER A 22 -10.96 -17.78 5.36
C SER A 22 -10.51 -16.45 5.96
N LEU A 23 -9.20 -16.28 6.08
CA LEU A 23 -8.53 -15.04 6.45
C LEU A 23 -7.70 -14.54 5.27
N VAL A 24 -7.85 -13.27 4.92
CA VAL A 24 -7.10 -12.66 3.80
C VAL A 24 -6.10 -11.67 4.37
N LEU A 25 -4.83 -11.85 4.02
CA LEU A 25 -3.69 -11.00 4.36
C LEU A 25 -3.30 -10.20 3.13
N ARG A 26 -3.07 -8.89 3.26
CA ARG A 26 -2.74 -8.01 2.13
C ARG A 26 -1.36 -7.41 2.29
N TYR A 27 -0.56 -7.55 1.25
CA TYR A 27 0.83 -7.15 1.22
C TYR A 27 1.09 -6.14 0.12
N TYR A 28 1.96 -5.18 0.43
CA TYR A 28 2.42 -4.18 -0.52
C TYR A 28 3.93 -4.02 -0.43
N GLY A 29 4.57 -3.83 -1.59
CA GLY A 29 6.03 -3.68 -1.70
C GLY A 29 6.81 -4.99 -1.86
N ILE A 30 6.13 -6.12 -2.04
CA ILE A 30 6.70 -7.41 -2.43
C ILE A 30 5.96 -7.96 -3.65
N GLY A 31 6.72 -8.44 -4.65
CA GLY A 31 6.15 -9.07 -5.84
C GLY A 31 5.72 -10.51 -5.59
N GLU A 32 4.75 -11.02 -6.36
CA GLU A 32 4.17 -12.35 -6.19
C GLU A 32 5.22 -13.47 -6.19
N SER A 33 6.10 -13.51 -7.21
CA SER A 33 7.13 -14.54 -7.31
C SER A 33 8.07 -14.56 -6.10
N ARG A 34 8.43 -13.39 -5.56
CA ARG A 34 9.23 -13.31 -4.33
C ARG A 34 8.43 -13.79 -3.13
N LEU A 35 7.20 -13.31 -2.96
CA LEU A 35 6.33 -13.73 -1.85
C LEU A 35 6.10 -15.25 -1.83
N GLU A 36 5.84 -15.85 -2.99
CA GLU A 36 5.66 -17.30 -3.13
C GLU A 36 6.96 -18.07 -2.81
N THR A 37 8.11 -17.53 -3.20
CA THR A 37 9.42 -18.13 -2.89
C THR A 37 9.70 -18.11 -1.39
N GLU A 38 9.46 -16.99 -0.71
CA GLU A 38 9.67 -16.84 0.74
C GLU A 38 8.70 -17.74 1.54
N LEU A 39 7.45 -17.89 1.06
CA LEU A 39 6.44 -18.73 1.72
C LEU A 39 6.47 -20.19 1.30
N ARG A 40 7.35 -20.59 0.37
CA ARG A 40 7.46 -21.96 -0.14
C ARG A 40 7.52 -23.02 0.98
N PRO A 41 8.30 -22.85 2.07
CA PRO A 41 8.36 -23.85 3.13
C PRO A 41 7.01 -24.12 3.82
N LEU A 42 6.18 -23.08 3.97
CA LEU A 42 4.82 -23.22 4.53
C LEU A 42 3.86 -23.80 3.50
N ILE A 43 3.98 -23.38 2.24
CA ILE A 43 3.12 -23.85 1.13
C ILE A 43 3.35 -25.35 0.85
N ASP A 44 4.59 -25.83 0.89
CA ASP A 44 4.91 -27.23 0.57
C ASP A 44 4.48 -28.22 1.67
N THR A 45 4.29 -27.73 2.91
CA THR A 45 3.95 -28.55 4.08
C THR A 45 2.53 -28.35 4.58
N GLN A 46 1.76 -27.44 3.96
CA GLN A 46 0.40 -27.12 4.35
C GLN A 46 -0.53 -28.34 4.29
N THR A 47 -1.50 -28.37 5.19
CA THR A 47 -2.58 -29.37 5.18
C THR A 47 -3.90 -28.67 5.49
N ASN A 48 -4.04 -28.19 6.73
CA ASN A 48 -5.13 -27.37 7.20
C ASN A 48 -4.58 -26.41 8.28
N PRO A 49 -4.61 -25.09 8.10
CA PRO A 49 -5.18 -24.36 6.96
C PRO A 49 -4.38 -24.49 5.66
N THR A 50 -5.00 -24.07 4.56
CA THR A 50 -4.37 -23.93 3.24
C THR A 50 -4.01 -22.47 2.94
N ILE A 51 -2.98 -22.25 2.13
CA ILE A 51 -2.42 -20.97 1.69
C ILE A 51 -2.62 -20.84 0.18
N ALA A 52 -3.28 -19.78 -0.25
CA ALA A 52 -3.39 -19.40 -1.66
C ALA A 52 -2.89 -17.97 -1.87
N THR A 53 -2.00 -17.76 -2.83
CA THR A 53 -1.45 -16.45 -3.20
C THR A 53 -2.17 -15.90 -4.43
N TYR A 54 -2.47 -14.60 -4.43
CA TYR A 54 -3.05 -13.91 -5.59
C TYR A 54 -2.38 -12.56 -5.80
N ALA A 55 -1.84 -12.33 -7.00
CA ALA A 55 -1.44 -11.00 -7.44
C ALA A 55 -2.62 -10.16 -7.91
N LYS A 56 -2.62 -8.89 -7.50
CA LYS A 56 -3.41 -7.82 -8.12
C LYS A 56 -2.45 -6.74 -8.62
N LYS A 57 -3.00 -5.70 -9.26
CA LYS A 57 -2.20 -4.55 -9.69
C LYS A 57 -1.58 -3.88 -8.45
N HIS A 58 -0.25 -3.86 -8.38
CA HIS A 58 0.58 -3.27 -7.32
C HIS A 58 0.55 -3.93 -5.93
N GLU A 59 -0.28 -4.93 -5.68
CA GLU A 59 -0.39 -5.60 -4.37
C GLU A 59 -0.53 -7.12 -4.51
N VAL A 60 -0.22 -7.84 -3.43
CA VAL A 60 -0.35 -9.30 -3.36
C VAL A 60 -1.18 -9.67 -2.14
N THR A 61 -2.02 -10.69 -2.27
CA THR A 61 -2.84 -11.21 -1.17
C THR A 61 -2.52 -12.66 -0.88
N VAL A 62 -2.55 -13.03 0.39
CA VAL A 62 -2.47 -14.43 0.85
C VAL A 62 -3.80 -14.76 1.52
N ARG A 63 -4.52 -15.74 0.99
CA ARG A 63 -5.73 -16.28 1.59
C ARG A 63 -5.37 -17.54 2.36
N LEU A 64 -5.66 -17.53 3.65
CA LEU A 64 -5.63 -18.70 4.53
C LEU A 64 -7.03 -19.27 4.61
N THR A 65 -7.19 -20.58 4.47
CA THR A 65 -8.51 -21.23 4.59
C THR A 65 -8.39 -22.47 5.46
N ALA A 66 -9.07 -22.43 6.61
CA ALA A 66 -9.13 -23.51 7.58
C ALA A 66 -10.50 -24.18 7.55
N GLN A 67 -10.50 -25.46 7.87
CA GLN A 67 -11.69 -26.26 8.09
C GLN A 67 -11.67 -26.85 9.50
N ALA A 68 -12.74 -26.67 10.29
CA ALA A 68 -12.82 -27.15 11.66
C ALA A 68 -14.28 -27.37 12.11
N ALA A 69 -14.50 -28.01 13.27
CA ALA A 69 -15.85 -28.28 13.77
C ALA A 69 -16.67 -27.00 14.04
N THR A 70 -15.99 -25.92 14.44
CA THR A 70 -16.62 -24.62 14.67
C THR A 70 -15.90 -23.52 13.90
N LYS A 71 -16.61 -22.40 13.66
CA LYS A 71 -16.00 -21.21 13.06
C LYS A 71 -14.85 -20.68 13.91
N GLN A 72 -15.01 -20.67 15.24
CA GLN A 72 -13.98 -20.18 16.16
C GLN A 72 -12.70 -21.00 16.07
N ASP A 73 -12.81 -22.33 15.96
CA ASP A 73 -11.64 -23.20 15.79
C ASP A 73 -10.95 -22.97 14.44
N ALA A 74 -11.73 -22.77 13.36
CA ALA A 74 -11.18 -22.45 12.04
C ALA A 74 -10.48 -21.07 12.02
N ASP A 75 -11.05 -20.08 12.69
CA ASP A 75 -10.46 -18.74 12.83
C ASP A 75 -9.14 -18.82 13.60
N ALA A 76 -9.09 -19.57 14.72
CA ALA A 76 -7.86 -19.76 15.49
C ALA A 76 -6.74 -20.47 14.69
N LEU A 77 -7.09 -21.47 13.86
CA LEU A 77 -6.13 -22.12 12.96
C LEU A 77 -5.56 -21.14 11.92
N ASN A 78 -6.42 -20.30 11.33
CA ASN A 78 -6.00 -19.27 10.38
C ASN A 78 -5.10 -18.22 11.05
N GLU A 79 -5.42 -17.79 12.27
CA GLU A 79 -4.62 -16.82 13.03
C GLU A 79 -3.22 -17.38 13.33
N ALA A 80 -3.12 -18.63 13.79
CA ALA A 80 -1.85 -19.28 14.05
C ALA A 80 -0.97 -19.43 12.79
N LEU A 81 -1.60 -19.68 11.63
CA LEU A 81 -0.87 -19.70 10.35
C LEU A 81 -0.51 -18.29 9.87
N ALA A 82 -1.37 -17.30 10.11
CA ALA A 82 -1.09 -15.90 9.78
C ALA A 82 0.12 -15.37 10.55
N GLU A 83 0.29 -15.74 11.82
CA GLU A 83 1.49 -15.42 12.61
C GLU A 83 2.75 -15.98 11.96
N GLN A 84 2.73 -17.24 11.51
CA GLN A 84 3.86 -17.87 10.82
C GLN A 84 4.17 -17.19 9.48
N VAL A 85 3.15 -16.86 8.69
CA VAL A 85 3.32 -16.12 7.43
C VAL A 85 3.91 -14.74 7.70
N ASN A 86 3.39 -14.02 8.69
CA ASN A 86 3.85 -12.68 9.04
C ASN A 86 5.25 -12.67 9.69
N ALA A 87 5.67 -13.76 10.31
CA ALA A 87 7.06 -13.90 10.75
C ALA A 87 8.05 -13.90 9.58
N ILE A 88 7.61 -14.23 8.35
CA ILE A 88 8.44 -14.27 7.14
C ILE A 88 8.28 -12.97 6.32
N VAL A 89 7.03 -12.54 6.07
CA VAL A 89 6.73 -11.43 5.15
C VAL A 89 5.94 -10.28 5.79
N GLY A 90 5.84 -10.26 7.13
CA GLY A 90 5.01 -9.30 7.87
C GLY A 90 5.40 -7.85 7.67
N ASP A 91 6.66 -7.57 7.33
CA ASP A 91 7.12 -6.21 7.00
C ASP A 91 6.35 -5.59 5.82
N TYR A 92 5.78 -6.40 4.94
CA TYR A 92 5.00 -5.96 3.78
C TYR A 92 3.49 -5.91 4.05
N LEU A 93 3.03 -6.45 5.19
CA LEU A 93 1.62 -6.50 5.53
C LEU A 93 1.10 -5.07 5.76
N TYR A 94 -0.04 -4.77 5.15
CA TYR A 94 -0.72 -3.48 5.36
C TYR A 94 -2.14 -3.62 5.88
N GLY A 95 -2.76 -4.79 5.79
CA GLY A 95 -4.11 -4.99 6.29
C GLY A 95 -4.68 -6.39 6.04
N TYR A 96 -5.89 -6.58 6.52
CA TYR A 96 -6.63 -7.85 6.46
C TYR A 96 -7.93 -7.69 5.68
N GLY A 97 -8.49 -8.79 5.18
CA GLY A 97 -9.82 -8.85 4.57
C GLY A 97 -9.89 -8.48 3.09
N ASP A 98 -10.95 -8.95 2.43
CA ASP A 98 -11.13 -8.81 0.98
C ASP A 98 -11.46 -7.38 0.53
N ALA A 99 -12.14 -6.60 1.37
CA ALA A 99 -12.65 -5.27 1.03
C ALA A 99 -11.69 -4.11 1.33
N ASN A 100 -10.60 -4.36 2.07
CA ASN A 100 -9.65 -3.30 2.40
C ASN A 100 -8.77 -2.90 1.20
N SER A 101 -8.19 -1.71 1.28
CA SER A 101 -7.26 -1.17 0.29
C SER A 101 -6.13 -0.44 1.00
N LEU A 102 -5.01 -0.23 0.31
CA LEU A 102 -3.89 0.53 0.87
C LEU A 102 -4.34 1.95 1.26
N ALA A 103 -5.11 2.63 0.41
CA ALA A 103 -5.66 3.96 0.69
C ALA A 103 -6.53 3.99 1.96
N ALA A 104 -7.44 3.02 2.11
CA ALA A 104 -8.29 2.91 3.30
C ALA A 104 -7.45 2.71 4.57
N MET A 105 -6.42 1.85 4.51
CA MET A 105 -5.52 1.62 5.64
C MET A 105 -4.62 2.83 5.93
N THR A 106 -4.22 3.60 4.92
CA THR A 106 -3.52 4.88 5.09
C THR A 106 -4.40 5.90 5.82
N ASN A 107 -5.64 6.10 5.37
CA ASN A 107 -6.59 7.03 6.00
C ASN A 107 -6.95 6.61 7.43
N HIS A 108 -7.10 5.31 7.67
CA HIS A 108 -7.31 4.77 9.00
C HIS A 108 -6.14 5.11 9.94
N ALA A 109 -4.90 4.86 9.51
CA ALA A 109 -3.71 5.18 10.30
C ALA A 109 -3.59 6.68 10.62
N LEU A 110 -3.86 7.55 9.64
CA LEU A 110 -3.87 9.00 9.87
C LEU A 110 -4.94 9.40 10.90
N THR A 111 -6.14 8.84 10.79
CA THR A 111 -7.26 9.14 11.71
C THR A 111 -6.98 8.62 13.12
N GLU A 112 -6.53 7.39 13.25
CA GLU A 112 -6.23 6.75 14.53
C GLU A 112 -5.18 7.54 15.32
N HIS A 113 -4.17 8.08 14.63
CA HIS A 113 -3.10 8.85 15.24
C HIS A 113 -3.33 10.37 15.25
N ASN A 114 -4.49 10.85 14.81
CA ASN A 114 -4.82 12.28 14.65
C ASN A 114 -3.75 13.07 13.88
N LEU A 115 -3.23 12.48 12.80
CA LEU A 115 -2.19 13.08 11.98
C LEU A 115 -2.79 13.73 10.75
N THR A 116 -2.19 14.85 10.37
CA THR A 116 -2.49 15.59 9.15
C THR A 116 -1.39 15.40 8.10
N VAL A 117 -1.73 15.52 6.83
CA VAL A 117 -0.82 15.25 5.72
C VAL A 117 -0.88 16.35 4.66
N SER A 118 0.29 16.78 4.19
CA SER A 118 0.45 17.69 3.06
C SER A 118 1.13 16.94 1.92
N VAL A 119 0.61 17.06 0.71
CA VAL A 119 1.15 16.36 -0.46
C VAL A 119 1.45 17.36 -1.58
N ALA A 120 2.68 17.31 -2.06
CA ALA A 120 3.21 18.10 -3.14
C ALA A 120 3.64 17.17 -4.27
N ASP A 121 2.80 17.05 -5.31
CA ASP A 121 2.92 15.96 -6.28
C ASP A 121 2.86 16.45 -7.72
N ALA A 122 4.04 16.60 -8.30
CA ALA A 122 4.25 17.01 -9.69
C ALA A 122 4.33 15.84 -10.66
N TYR A 123 4.30 14.59 -10.18
CA TYR A 123 4.46 13.40 -11.00
C TYR A 123 3.16 12.64 -11.23
N THR A 124 2.38 12.37 -10.18
CA THR A 124 1.09 11.67 -10.29
C THR A 124 -0.08 12.61 -10.58
N ASN A 125 0.17 13.92 -10.60
CA ASN A 125 -0.82 14.98 -10.85
C ASN A 125 -2.02 14.91 -9.87
N GLY A 126 -1.73 14.71 -8.58
CA GLY A 126 -2.73 14.71 -7.51
C GLY A 126 -3.35 13.35 -7.18
N ALA A 127 -3.02 12.27 -7.90
CA ALA A 127 -3.62 10.95 -7.68
C ALA A 127 -3.38 10.38 -6.27
N ILE A 128 -2.33 10.80 -5.57
CA ILE A 128 -2.11 10.47 -4.15
C ILE A 128 -3.12 11.20 -3.27
N ALA A 129 -3.25 12.52 -3.44
CA ALA A 129 -4.14 13.35 -2.63
C ALA A 129 -5.61 12.97 -2.82
N ASP A 130 -6.02 12.61 -4.03
CA ASP A 130 -7.39 12.15 -4.36
C ASP A 130 -7.82 10.89 -3.58
N GLN A 131 -6.86 10.12 -3.09
CA GLN A 131 -7.11 8.90 -2.31
C GLN A 131 -7.07 9.11 -0.79
N LEU A 132 -6.67 10.31 -0.34
CA LEU A 132 -6.62 10.67 1.07
C LEU A 132 -7.94 11.28 1.52
N ASP A 133 -8.27 11.11 2.79
CA ASP A 133 -9.44 11.74 3.38
C ASP A 133 -9.21 13.28 3.48
N PRO A 134 -10.10 14.10 2.89
CA PRO A 134 -9.98 15.55 2.93
C PRO A 134 -9.88 16.15 4.33
N ALA A 135 -10.38 15.48 5.38
CA ALA A 135 -10.29 15.98 6.75
C ALA A 135 -8.85 16.04 7.28
N GLN A 136 -7.99 15.10 6.86
CA GLN A 136 -6.58 15.00 7.26
C GLN A 136 -5.66 15.74 6.30
N LEU A 137 -6.12 16.04 5.08
CA LEU A 137 -5.34 16.73 4.08
C LEU A 137 -5.14 18.22 4.43
N ARG A 138 -3.92 18.70 4.25
CA ARG A 138 -3.51 20.11 4.35
C ARG A 138 -2.90 20.48 3.01
N GLN A 139 -3.66 21.18 2.18
CA GLN A 139 -3.19 21.64 0.89
C GLN A 139 -3.11 23.16 0.89
N ASP A 140 -1.96 23.66 0.47
CA ASP A 140 -1.84 25.00 -0.08
C ASP A 140 -1.92 24.86 -1.60
N LEU A 141 -3.06 25.26 -2.18
CA LEU A 141 -3.32 25.13 -3.61
C LEU A 141 -2.40 26.02 -4.45
N ASP A 142 -1.96 27.16 -3.93
CA ASP A 142 -1.08 28.08 -4.63
C ASP A 142 0.35 27.50 -4.70
N LEU A 143 0.79 26.91 -3.59
CA LEU A 143 2.07 26.21 -3.50
C LEU A 143 2.07 24.92 -4.31
N ALA A 144 0.98 24.16 -4.27
CA ALA A 144 0.77 22.99 -5.13
C ALA A 144 0.81 23.38 -6.61
N ALA A 145 0.20 24.50 -7.02
CA ALA A 145 0.28 25.01 -8.38
C ALA A 145 1.69 25.45 -8.77
N THR A 146 2.47 25.99 -7.83
CA THR A 146 3.86 26.43 -8.07
C THR A 146 4.78 25.26 -8.35
N ILE A 147 4.60 24.14 -7.66
CA ILE A 147 5.41 22.93 -7.88
C ILE A 147 4.94 22.09 -9.07
N MET A 148 3.75 22.35 -9.64
CA MET A 148 3.27 21.59 -10.79
C MET A 148 4.23 21.76 -11.98
N GLY A 149 4.73 20.64 -12.50
CA GLY A 149 5.70 20.63 -13.58
C GLY A 149 7.16 20.86 -13.15
N GLU A 150 7.42 21.06 -11.86
CA GLU A 150 8.79 21.11 -11.34
C GLU A 150 9.46 19.74 -11.46
N GLN A 151 10.75 19.77 -11.80
CA GLN A 151 11.63 18.61 -11.84
C GLN A 151 12.81 18.88 -10.92
N VAL A 152 13.30 17.85 -10.21
CA VAL A 152 14.40 18.00 -9.26
C VAL A 152 15.61 17.13 -9.61
N PRO A 153 16.85 17.57 -9.31
CA PRO A 153 18.06 16.84 -9.71
C PRO A 153 18.27 15.53 -8.95
N ASN A 154 17.77 15.44 -7.72
CA ASN A 154 18.02 14.32 -6.81
C ASN A 154 16.98 14.25 -5.69
N ALA A 155 17.08 13.22 -4.85
CA ALA A 155 16.19 13.00 -3.72
C ALA A 155 16.37 14.04 -2.59
N GLU A 156 17.57 14.57 -2.38
CA GLU A 156 17.85 15.59 -1.36
C GLU A 156 17.06 16.87 -1.64
N ALA A 157 17.04 17.33 -2.89
CA ALA A 157 16.20 18.46 -3.31
C ALA A 157 14.70 18.23 -3.06
N ALA A 158 14.21 16.99 -3.20
CA ALA A 158 12.83 16.66 -2.85
C ALA A 158 12.58 16.75 -1.33
N ALA A 159 13.55 16.34 -0.50
CA ALA A 159 13.49 16.51 0.96
C ALA A 159 13.51 17.98 1.37
N ASP A 160 14.40 18.79 0.81
CA ASP A 160 14.48 20.24 1.09
C ASP A 160 13.15 20.94 0.79
N LEU A 161 12.50 20.54 -0.31
CA LEU A 161 11.15 21.00 -0.63
C LEU A 161 10.14 20.53 0.42
N ALA A 162 10.19 19.29 0.88
CA ALA A 162 9.29 18.79 1.93
C ALA A 162 9.43 19.59 3.24
N GLU A 163 10.65 19.99 3.62
CA GLU A 163 10.87 20.86 4.78
C GLU A 163 10.28 22.26 4.57
N THR A 164 10.55 22.84 3.40
CA THR A 164 10.02 24.17 3.03
C THR A 164 8.50 24.17 3.05
N LEU A 165 7.88 23.12 2.50
CA LEU A 165 6.43 22.93 2.47
C LEU A 165 5.84 22.73 3.87
N GLN A 166 6.53 22.03 4.77
CA GLN A 166 6.06 21.88 6.14
C GLN A 166 5.95 23.23 6.85
N VAL A 167 6.91 24.13 6.63
CA VAL A 167 6.87 25.49 7.18
C VAL A 167 5.75 26.31 6.56
N ALA A 168 5.49 26.17 5.26
CA ALA A 168 4.52 26.97 4.52
C ALA A 168 3.06 26.48 4.68
N ALA A 169 2.80 25.19 4.42
CA ALA A 169 1.46 24.59 4.38
C ALA A 169 1.09 23.86 5.69
N GLY A 170 2.07 23.61 6.57
CA GLY A 170 1.88 22.77 7.75
C GLY A 170 1.74 21.29 7.40
N GLY A 171 1.06 20.54 8.29
CA GLY A 171 0.92 19.09 8.19
C GLY A 171 1.92 18.34 9.06
N ASP A 172 1.46 17.30 9.75
CA ASP A 172 2.35 16.43 10.53
C ASP A 172 3.27 15.63 9.61
N ILE A 173 2.74 15.15 8.49
CA ILE A 173 3.47 14.42 7.45
C ILE A 173 3.45 15.27 6.18
N VAL A 174 4.61 15.51 5.58
CA VAL A 174 4.72 16.18 4.28
C VAL A 174 5.41 15.26 3.30
N LEU A 175 4.75 15.00 2.18
CA LEU A 175 5.25 14.16 1.11
C LEU A 175 5.44 15.00 -0.16
N THR A 176 6.66 15.00 -0.70
CA THR A 176 6.95 15.53 -2.05
C THR A 176 7.18 14.39 -3.02
N VAL A 177 6.64 14.50 -4.22
CA VAL A 177 6.79 13.52 -5.30
C VAL A 177 7.08 14.28 -6.59
N LEU A 178 8.34 14.24 -7.02
CA LEU A 178 8.84 15.06 -8.12
C LEU A 178 9.56 14.21 -9.17
N PRO A 179 9.31 14.43 -10.47
CA PRO A 179 10.11 13.83 -11.53
C PRO A 179 11.57 14.29 -11.46
N SER A 180 12.49 13.44 -11.94
CA SER A 180 13.88 13.83 -12.14
C SER A 180 14.04 14.76 -13.33
N ILE A 181 14.97 15.72 -13.25
CA ILE A 181 15.40 16.53 -14.41
C ILE A 181 15.97 15.68 -15.56
N ASN A 182 16.36 14.44 -15.27
CA ASN A 182 16.94 13.52 -16.25
C ASN A 182 15.88 12.67 -16.96
N ASN A 183 14.59 12.85 -16.63
CA ASN A 183 13.53 12.10 -17.28
C ASN A 183 13.33 12.55 -18.72
N PRO A 184 12.98 11.62 -19.64
CA PRO A 184 12.53 12.01 -20.97
C PRO A 184 11.24 12.83 -20.88
N GLU A 185 10.97 13.65 -21.90
CA GLU A 185 9.64 14.22 -22.08
C GLU A 185 8.66 13.11 -22.48
N VAL A 186 7.61 12.91 -21.69
CA VAL A 186 6.64 11.83 -21.92
C VAL A 186 5.23 12.40 -21.90
N SER A 187 4.43 12.03 -22.90
CA SER A 187 3.02 12.40 -22.98
C SER A 187 2.16 11.44 -22.17
N MET A 188 1.06 11.93 -21.59
CA MET A 188 0.03 11.10 -20.93
C MET A 188 -0.61 10.06 -21.85
N THR A 189 -0.55 10.26 -23.17
CA THR A 189 -1.05 9.31 -24.17
C THR A 189 0.00 8.31 -24.63
N ASP A 190 1.25 8.45 -24.18
CA ASP A 190 2.33 7.56 -24.56
C ASP A 190 2.18 6.19 -23.86
N THR A 191 2.24 5.14 -24.64
CA THR A 191 2.17 3.75 -24.18
C THR A 191 3.54 3.05 -24.22
N ASN A 192 4.59 3.75 -24.64
CA ASN A 192 5.94 3.21 -24.69
C ASN A 192 6.52 3.04 -23.29
N PHE A 193 7.36 2.03 -23.15
CA PHE A 193 8.17 1.83 -21.95
C PHE A 193 9.20 2.95 -21.84
N THR A 194 9.13 3.70 -20.74
CA THR A 194 10.07 4.78 -20.43
C THR A 194 10.77 4.49 -19.12
N ASN A 195 12.07 4.76 -19.09
CA ASN A 195 12.82 4.77 -17.84
C ASN A 195 12.63 6.13 -17.20
N GLU A 196 11.96 6.16 -16.06
CA GLU A 196 11.64 7.38 -15.33
C GLU A 196 12.17 7.26 -13.90
N LEU A 197 12.79 8.34 -13.43
CA LEU A 197 13.24 8.51 -12.07
C LEU A 197 12.29 9.47 -11.35
N VAL A 198 11.83 9.08 -10.17
CA VAL A 198 10.98 9.90 -9.31
C VAL A 198 11.65 10.05 -7.95
N HIS A 199 11.81 11.29 -7.52
CA HIS A 199 12.41 11.67 -6.26
C HIS A 199 11.30 11.95 -5.25
N ILE A 200 11.37 11.29 -4.10
CA ILE A 200 10.38 11.38 -3.04
C ILE A 200 11.06 11.95 -1.81
N GLY A 201 10.53 13.06 -1.29
CA GLY A 201 10.91 13.64 -0.01
C GLY A 201 9.81 13.43 1.02
N LEU A 202 10.21 13.26 2.26
CA LEU A 202 9.34 13.01 3.40
C LEU A 202 9.82 13.82 4.59
N LYS A 203 8.93 14.64 5.16
CA LYS A 203 9.15 15.31 6.44
C LYS A 203 8.07 14.86 7.42
N TYR A 204 8.46 14.51 8.64
CA TYR A 204 7.53 14.10 9.69
C TYR A 204 7.79 14.87 10.97
N LYS A 205 6.88 15.78 11.32
CA LYS A 205 7.00 16.68 12.47
C LYS A 205 8.39 17.30 12.51
N ASP A 206 9.04 17.29 13.67
CA ASP A 206 10.36 17.89 13.89
C ASP A 206 11.53 16.94 13.52
N ASN A 207 11.26 15.74 12.99
CA ASN A 207 12.33 14.81 12.59
C ASN A 207 13.04 15.30 11.33
N ASP A 208 14.31 14.91 11.15
CA ASP A 208 15.05 15.17 9.92
C ASP A 208 14.29 14.66 8.69
N ALA A 209 14.33 15.44 7.60
CA ALA A 209 13.76 15.01 6.33
C ALA A 209 14.47 13.76 5.81
N GLN A 210 13.68 12.88 5.21
CA GLN A 210 14.14 11.67 4.55
C GLN A 210 13.82 11.77 3.06
N SER A 211 14.60 11.11 2.23
CA SER A 211 14.31 11.03 0.80
C SER A 211 14.82 9.75 0.16
N PHE A 212 14.22 9.40 -0.97
CA PHE A 212 14.63 8.27 -1.77
C PHE A 212 14.20 8.43 -3.24
N THR A 213 14.84 7.67 -4.13
CA THR A 213 14.53 7.65 -5.56
C THR A 213 13.85 6.35 -5.94
N ARG A 214 12.89 6.42 -6.87
CA ARG A 214 12.30 5.27 -7.55
C ARG A 214 12.65 5.28 -9.02
N THR A 215 13.19 4.16 -9.49
CA THR A 215 13.40 3.89 -10.91
C THR A 215 12.22 3.08 -11.43
N LEU A 216 11.60 3.58 -12.48
CA LEU A 216 10.42 3.02 -13.10
C LEU A 216 10.76 2.67 -14.54
N GLY A 217 10.21 1.57 -15.04
CA GLY A 217 10.50 1.03 -16.38
C GLY A 217 9.25 0.49 -17.03
N ARG A 218 8.11 1.17 -16.84
CA ARG A 218 6.81 0.85 -17.46
C ARG A 218 6.34 2.01 -18.33
N ALA A 219 5.16 1.86 -18.94
CA ALA A 219 4.49 3.00 -19.55
C ALA A 219 4.17 4.06 -18.48
N HIS A 220 4.25 5.34 -18.86
CA HIS A 220 4.09 6.48 -17.95
C HIS A 220 2.86 6.37 -17.03
N ARG A 221 1.71 5.96 -17.58
CA ARG A 221 0.48 5.77 -16.80
C ARG A 221 0.60 4.67 -15.73
N GLU A 222 1.29 3.58 -16.01
CA GLU A 222 1.56 2.53 -15.01
C GLU A 222 2.58 2.99 -13.97
N ASN A 223 3.52 3.84 -14.37
CA ASN A 223 4.49 4.45 -13.46
C ASN A 223 3.79 5.39 -12.47
N ILE A 224 2.84 6.21 -12.94
CA ILE A 224 1.96 7.05 -12.10
C ILE A 224 1.24 6.20 -11.05
N ASP A 225 0.56 5.12 -11.48
CA ASP A 225 -0.15 4.23 -10.55
C ASP A 225 0.82 3.62 -9.51
N THR A 226 2.02 3.22 -9.95
CA THR A 226 3.05 2.68 -9.05
C THR A 226 3.46 3.69 -8.00
N ILE A 227 3.73 4.93 -8.40
CA ILE A 227 4.15 6.00 -7.48
C ILE A 227 3.02 6.43 -6.55
N SER A 228 1.77 6.39 -7.02
CA SER A 228 0.61 6.64 -6.17
C SER A 228 0.57 5.68 -4.96
N PHE A 229 0.74 4.38 -5.21
CA PHE A 229 0.84 3.40 -4.13
C PHE A 229 2.11 3.57 -3.27
N VAL A 230 3.23 4.01 -3.86
CA VAL A 230 4.45 4.32 -3.10
C VAL A 230 4.18 5.44 -2.10
N GLY A 231 3.50 6.51 -2.53
CA GLY A 231 3.12 7.62 -1.66
C GLY A 231 2.20 7.20 -0.52
N LEU A 232 1.14 6.45 -0.83
CA LEU A 232 0.18 5.96 0.18
C LEU A 232 0.84 5.09 1.25
N ASP A 233 1.72 4.15 0.86
CA ASP A 233 2.44 3.30 1.82
C ASP A 233 3.50 4.09 2.61
N THR A 234 4.14 5.08 1.99
CA THR A 234 5.08 5.97 2.68
C THR A 234 4.36 6.71 3.80
N ILE A 235 3.24 7.38 3.49
CA ILE A 235 2.41 8.08 4.48
C ILE A 235 1.94 7.12 5.58
N ARG A 236 1.40 5.96 5.21
CA ARG A 236 0.92 4.96 6.18
C ARG A 236 2.01 4.49 7.13
N ARG A 237 3.19 4.16 6.61
CA ARG A 237 4.33 3.71 7.42
C ARG A 237 4.79 4.81 8.36
N THR A 238 4.87 6.05 7.88
CA THR A 238 5.21 7.19 8.74
C THR A 238 4.18 7.38 9.85
N ALA A 239 2.89 7.31 9.54
CA ALA A 239 1.82 7.42 10.53
C ALA A 239 1.89 6.32 11.61
N LEU A 240 2.25 5.10 11.21
CA LEU A 240 2.41 3.94 12.10
C LEU A 240 3.81 3.84 12.73
N ASN A 241 4.70 4.79 12.50
CA ASN A 241 6.11 4.75 12.93
C ASN A 241 6.85 3.46 12.50
N LEU A 242 6.56 2.97 11.30
CA LEU A 242 7.21 1.81 10.68
C LEU A 242 8.36 2.28 9.76
N PRO A 243 9.43 1.47 9.61
CA PRO A 243 10.48 1.77 8.65
C PRO A 243 9.95 1.77 7.21
N LEU A 244 10.49 2.68 6.40
CA LEU A 244 10.22 2.71 4.96
C LEU A 244 10.78 1.46 4.29
N LEU A 245 10.04 0.89 3.34
CA LEU A 245 10.54 -0.27 2.60
C LEU A 245 11.69 0.13 1.69
N ASN A 246 12.79 -0.61 1.81
CA ASN A 246 13.91 -0.53 0.90
C ASN A 246 13.58 -1.36 -0.36
N ARG A 247 12.87 -0.73 -1.31
CA ARG A 247 12.45 -1.38 -2.56
C ARG A 247 13.61 -1.25 -3.56
N LYS A 248 14.29 -2.36 -3.85
CA LYS A 248 15.27 -2.47 -4.94
C LYS A 248 14.58 -2.74 -6.25
#